data_AF-A0A9D2IVY3-F1
#
_entry.id   AF-A0A9D2IVY3-F1
#
_cell.length_a   1.000
_cell.length_b   1.000
_cell.length_c   1.000
_cell.angle_alpha   90.00
_cell.angle_beta   90.00
_cell.angle_gamma   90.00
#
_symmetry.space_group_name_H-M   'P 1'
#
loop_
_entity.id
_entity.type
_entity.pdbx_description
1 polymer ?
#
loop_
_entity_poly.entity_id
_entity_poly.type
_entity_poly.pdbx_seq_one_letter_code
_entity_poly.pdbx_strand_id
1 'polypeptide(L)' 'MQVMSKEAQQKVTEEDILFALVPLIREYFEGSCSCDGTQIVYTLPDGRKMRITAEAIA' A
#
# COMPACT_ATOMS: atom_id res chain seq x y z
N MET A 1 -1.03 -18.52 34.06
CA MET A 1 -0.17 -18.19 32.91
C MET A 1 -1.04 -18.29 31.67
N GLN A 2 -1.40 -17.17 31.05
CA GLN A 2 -2.10 -17.17 29.76
C GLN A 2 -1.08 -17.61 28.71
N VAL A 3 -1.34 -18.74 28.08
CA VAL A 3 -0.59 -19.17 26.90
C VAL A 3 -1.01 -18.22 25.78
N MET A 4 -0.18 -17.24 25.48
CA MET A 4 -0.31 -16.41 24.27
C MET A 4 -0.23 -17.38 23.10
N SER A 5 -1.39 -17.77 22.58
CA SER A 5 -1.52 -18.56 21.37
C SER A 5 -0.71 -17.89 20.28
N LYS A 6 0.28 -18.63 19.77
CA LYS A 6 1.06 -18.38 18.55
C LYS A 6 0.25 -17.48 17.61
N GLU A 7 0.69 -16.24 17.48
CA GLU A 7 0.04 -15.21 16.69
C GLU A 7 -0.42 -15.83 15.37
N ALA A 8 -1.73 -15.80 15.10
CA ALA A 8 -2.23 -16.11 13.78
C ALA A 8 -1.55 -15.10 12.85
N GLN A 9 -0.50 -15.54 12.16
CA GLN A 9 0.25 -14.71 11.23
C GLN A 9 -0.75 -14.24 10.18
N GLN A 10 -1.25 -13.01 10.35
CA GLN A 10 -2.28 -12.46 9.50
C GLN A 10 -1.69 -12.43 8.10
N LYS A 11 -2.34 -13.12 7.17
CA LYS A 11 -1.87 -13.17 5.78
C LYS A 11 -2.00 -11.76 5.21
N VAL A 12 -0.89 -11.04 5.16
CA VAL A 12 -0.82 -9.73 4.52
C VAL A 12 -0.99 -9.94 3.02
N THR A 13 -1.99 -9.31 2.45
CA THR A 13 -2.26 -9.31 1.02
C THR A 13 -1.57 -8.13 0.33
N GLU A 14 -1.46 -8.18 -1.00
CA GLU A 14 -1.00 -7.08 -1.82
C GLU A 14 -1.87 -5.82 -1.62
N GLU A 15 -3.18 -6.02 -1.48
CA GLU A 15 -4.15 -4.97 -1.20
C GLU A 15 -3.87 -4.28 0.14
N ASP A 16 -3.57 -5.05 1.20
CA ASP A 16 -3.19 -4.51 2.51
C ASP A 16 -1.93 -3.62 2.41
N ILE A 17 -0.93 -4.06 1.65
CA ILE A 17 0.31 -3.30 1.43
C ILE A 17 0.00 -1.98 0.71
N LEU A 18 -0.79 -2.03 -0.37
CA LEU A 18 -1.14 -0.83 -1.14
C LEU A 18 -1.93 0.16 -0.29
N PHE A 19 -2.92 -0.30 0.49
CA PHE A 19 -3.68 0.59 1.36
C PHE A 19 -2.83 1.21 2.47
N ALA A 20 -1.87 0.47 3.02
CA ALA A 20 -0.94 1.02 4.01
C ALA A 20 -0.03 2.11 3.42
N LEU A 21 0.30 2.04 2.13
CA LEU A 21 1.15 3.02 1.44
C LEU A 21 0.41 4.31 1.05
N VAL A 22 -0.90 4.26 0.76
CA VAL A 22 -1.70 5.43 0.36
C VAL A 22 -1.56 6.63 1.30
N PRO A 23 -1.73 6.51 2.64
CA PRO A 23 -1.61 7.66 3.54
C PRO A 23 -0.20 8.25 3.53
N LEU A 24 0.84 7.43 3.45
CA LEU A 24 2.23 7.88 3.38
C LEU A 24 2.47 8.67 2.08
N ILE A 25 1.96 8.19 0.95
CA ILE A 25 2.08 8.91 -0.32
C ILE A 25 1.36 10.26 -0.21
N ARG A 26 0.17 10.31 0.39
CA ARG A 26 -0.60 11.56 0.55
C ARG A 26 0.07 12.55 1.51
N GLU A 27 0.80 12.07 2.50
CA GLU A 27 1.48 12.92 3.50
C GLU A 27 2.79 13.50 2.94
N TYR A 28 3.58 12.70 2.22
CA TYR A 28 4.95 13.08 1.84
C TYR A 28 5.11 13.52 0.39
N PHE A 29 4.15 13.25 -0.50
CA PHE A 29 4.29 13.53 -1.92
C PHE A 29 3.34 14.62 -2.37
N GLU A 30 3.86 15.59 -3.12
CA GLU A 30 3.04 16.63 -3.75
C GLU A 30 2.30 16.05 -4.95
N GLY A 31 0.97 16.18 -5.01
CA GLY A 31 0.18 15.70 -6.14
C GLY A 31 -1.08 14.97 -5.72
N SER A 32 -1.60 14.13 -6.62
CA SER A 32 -2.81 13.34 -6.37
C SER A 32 -2.51 11.86 -6.41
N CYS A 33 -3.23 11.10 -5.58
CA CYS A 33 -3.06 9.67 -5.42
C CYS A 33 -4.43 8.98 -5.41
N SER A 34 -4.57 7.97 -6.28
CA SER A 34 -5.72 7.07 -6.34
C SER A 34 -5.26 5.62 -6.22
N CYS A 35 -5.98 4.81 -5.45
CA CYS A 35 -5.74 3.38 -5.31
C CYS A 35 -7.02 2.63 -5.70
N ASP A 36 -6.90 1.57 -6.49
CA ASP A 36 -8.02 0.72 -6.95
C ASP A 36 -7.99 -0.69 -6.32
N GLY A 37 -7.12 -0.92 -5.33
CA GLY A 37 -6.90 -2.22 -4.69
C GLY A 37 -5.85 -3.09 -5.38
N THR A 38 -5.48 -2.77 -6.63
CA THR A 38 -4.45 -3.52 -7.39
C THR A 38 -3.19 -2.69 -7.66
N GLN A 39 -3.34 -1.37 -7.70
CA GLN A 39 -2.25 -0.44 -7.91
C GLN A 39 -2.55 0.91 -7.28
N ILE A 40 -1.49 1.67 -7.03
CA ILE A 40 -1.57 3.09 -6.74
C ILE A 40 -1.11 3.85 -7.98
N VAL A 41 -1.94 4.79 -8.44
CA VAL A 41 -1.58 5.76 -9.47
C VAL A 41 -1.34 7.10 -8.80
N TYR A 42 -0.09 7.52 -8.80
CA TYR A 42 0.33 8.82 -8.32
C TYR A 42 0.60 9.75 -9.49
N THR A 43 0.03 10.96 -9.44
CA THR A 43 0.21 12.00 -10.46
C THR A 43 0.88 13.20 -9.83
N LEU A 44 2.08 13.51 -10.32
CA LEU A 44 2.86 14.69 -9.96
C LEU A 44 2.18 15.99 -10.43
N PRO A 45 2.53 17.16 -9.85
CA PRO A 45 1.97 18.44 -10.27
C PRO A 45 2.24 18.79 -11.75
N ASP A 46 3.30 18.25 -12.33
CA ASP A 46 3.64 18.40 -13.75
C ASP A 46 2.91 17.42 -14.68
N GLY A 47 1.99 16.61 -14.14
CA GLY A 47 1.18 15.64 -14.88
C GLY A 47 1.85 14.29 -15.14
N ARG A 48 3.14 14.11 -14.77
CA ARG A 48 3.78 12.80 -14.85
C ARG A 48 3.11 11.82 -13.88
N LYS A 49 2.99 10.56 -14.32
CA LYS A 49 2.35 9.50 -13.55
C LYS A 49 3.34 8.41 -13.18
N MET A 50 3.28 7.97 -11.93
CA MET A 50 3.97 6.78 -11.44
C MET A 50 2.94 5.74 -11.01
N ARG A 51 3.19 4.48 -11.35
CA ARG A 51 2.39 3.34 -10.90
C ARG A 51 3.18 2.55 -9.89
N ILE A 52 2.54 2.22 -8.77
CA ILE A 52 3.09 1.39 -7.71
C ILE A 52 2.21 0.15 -7.60
N THR A 53 2.82 -1.03 -7.69
CA THR A 53 2.17 -2.33 -7.58
C THR A 53 2.82 -3.12 -6.45
N ALA A 54 2.05 -4.02 -5.82
CA ALA A 54 2.56 -5.00 -4.88
C ALA A 54 2.43 -6.39 -5.50
N GLU A 55 3.41 -7.25 -5.27
CA GLU A 55 3.44 -8.63 -5.78
C GLU A 55 4.02 -9.54 -4.71
N ALA A 56 3.43 -10.71 -4.51
CA ALA A 56 4.02 -11.76 -3.69
C ALA A 56 5.32 -12.27 -4.32
N ILE A 57 6.37 -12.37 -3.52
CA ILE A 57 7.63 -12.98 -3.96
C ILE A 57 7.43 -14.51 -3.95
N ALA A 58 7.67 -15.14 -5.11
CA ALA A 58 7.58 -16.59 -5.33
C ALA A 58 8.80 -17.37 -4.79
#